data_AF-A0A9N9JCY3-F1
#
_entry.id   AF-A0A9N9JCY3-F1
#
_cell.length_a   1.000
_cell.length_b   1.000
_cell.length_c   1.000
_cell.angle_alpha   90.00
_cell.angle_beta   90.00
_cell.angle_gamma   90.00
#
_symmetry.space_group_name_H-M   'P 1'
#
loop_
_entity.id
_entity.type
_entity.pdbx_description
1 polymer ?
#
loop_
_entity_poly.entity_id
_entity_poly.type
_entity_poly.pdbx_seq_one_letter_code
_entity_poly.pdbx_strand_id
1 'polypeptide(L)' 'PGRSEEAASIRANNLILPQFGLFYFEVHIIDEGNNGSIAIGFCTKKASLNRMLGK' A
#
# COMPACT_ATOMS: atom_id res chain seq x y z
N PRO A 1 -1.86 14.19 -8.91
CA PRO A 1 -2.66 13.11 -8.26
C PRO A 1 -1.95 12.61 -6.99
N GLY A 2 -2.60 12.77 -5.84
CA GLY A 2 -2.04 12.63 -4.48
C GLY A 2 -0.90 13.62 -4.18
N ARG A 3 -1.14 14.71 -3.44
CA ARG A 3 -0.04 15.54 -2.93
C ARG A 3 0.81 14.66 -2.02
N SER A 4 2.09 14.49 -2.34
CA SER A 4 3.01 13.64 -1.57
C SER A 4 3.07 13.98 -0.08
N GLU A 5 2.73 15.22 0.28
CA GLU A 5 2.81 15.72 1.65
C GLU A 5 1.63 15.30 2.53
N GLU A 6 0.52 14.87 1.93
CA GLU A 6 -0.69 14.41 2.64
C GLU A 6 -0.88 12.88 2.52
N ALA A 7 0.07 12.17 1.91
CA ALA A 7 -0.03 10.74 1.70
C ALA A 7 0.31 9.97 2.98
N ALA A 8 -0.51 8.96 3.30
CA ALA A 8 -0.25 8.00 4.34
C ALA A 8 -0.33 6.58 3.78
N SER A 9 0.51 5.69 4.31
CA SER A 9 0.56 4.28 3.96
C SER A 9 0.54 3.42 5.21
N ILE A 10 -0.01 2.22 5.09
CA ILE A 10 0.05 1.17 6.11
C ILE A 10 0.57 -0.12 5.48
N ARG A 11 0.96 -1.08 6.34
CA ARG A 11 1.46 -2.39 5.93
C ARG A 11 0.76 -3.48 6.73
N ALA A 12 0.68 -4.66 6.15
CA ALA A 12 0.34 -5.87 6.91
C ALA A 12 1.35 -6.09 8.05
N ASN A 13 0.91 -6.77 9.10
CA ASN A 13 1.72 -7.08 10.28
C ASN A 13 2.79 -8.16 10.03
N ASN A 14 2.72 -8.88 8.91
CA ASN A 14 3.61 -9.97 8.55
C ASN A 14 4.19 -9.83 7.14
N LEU A 15 5.37 -10.40 6.95
CA LEU A 15 6.03 -10.47 5.65
C LEU A 15 5.43 -11.56 4.77
N ILE A 16 5.47 -11.33 3.46
CA ILE A 16 5.32 -12.39 2.47
C ILE A 16 6.69 -13.06 2.33
N LEU A 17 6.79 -14.32 2.76
CA LEU A 17 8.02 -15.09 2.72
C LEU A 17 8.12 -15.89 1.40
N PRO A 18 9.34 -16.12 0.87
CA PRO A 18 9.53 -16.85 -0.39
C PRO A 18 8.93 -18.26 -0.40
N GLN A 19 8.82 -18.91 0.78
CA GLN A 19 8.22 -20.23 0.93
C GLN A 19 6.75 -20.32 0.49
N PHE A 20 6.06 -19.19 0.34
CA PHE A 20 4.67 -19.18 -0.11
C PHE A 20 4.52 -19.49 -1.60
N GLY A 21 5.59 -19.36 -2.41
CA GLY A 21 5.57 -19.63 -3.85
C GLY A 21 4.73 -18.63 -4.64
N LEU A 22 3.40 -18.71 -4.48
CA LEU A 22 2.41 -17.78 -5.01
C LEU A 22 1.64 -17.12 -3.86
N PHE A 23 1.67 -15.79 -3.82
CA PHE A 23 0.90 -15.00 -2.86
C PHE A 23 -0.17 -14.18 -3.58
N TYR A 24 -1.39 -14.24 -3.07
CA TYR A 24 -2.54 -13.53 -3.61
C TYR A 24 -3.29 -12.82 -2.48
N PHE A 25 -3.78 -11.61 -2.77
CA PHE A 25 -4.62 -10.85 -1.86
C PHE A 25 -5.58 -9.98 -2.66
N GLU A 26 -6.74 -9.72 -2.06
CA GLU A 26 -7.74 -8.80 -2.59
C GLU A 26 -7.90 -7.61 -1.65
N VAL A 27 -8.28 -6.46 -2.22
CA VAL A 27 -8.64 -5.27 -1.47
C VAL A 27 -9.96 -4.77 -2.03
N HIS A 28 -10.98 -4.71 -1.18
CA HIS A 28 -12.26 -4.09 -1.52
C HIS A 28 -12.24 -2.63 -1.07
N ILE A 29 -12.33 -1.71 -2.03
CA ILE A 29 -12.45 -0.28 -1.76
C ILE A 29 -13.92 0.01 -1.40
N ILE A 30 -14.17 0.36 -0.14
CA ILE A 30 -15.51 0.68 0.36
C ILE A 30 -15.93 2.11 -0.06
N ASP A 31 -14.98 3.05 -0.01
CA ASP A 31 -15.14 4.45 -0.40
C ASP A 31 -13.79 4.96 -0.92
N GLU A 32 -13.79 5.64 -2.06
CA GLU A 32 -12.59 6.23 -2.65
C GLU A 32 -12.26 7.62 -2.08
N GLY A 33 -13.18 8.20 -1.31
CA GLY A 33 -13.07 9.51 -0.70
C GLY A 33 -12.94 10.64 -1.73
N ASN A 34 -12.38 11.76 -1.31
CA ASN A 34 -12.18 12.90 -2.19
C ASN A 34 -10.91 12.68 -3.04
N ASN A 35 -11.06 12.63 -4.37
CA ASN A 35 -10.00 12.42 -5.39
C ASN A 35 -9.44 10.99 -5.55
N GLY A 36 -9.98 9.97 -4.87
CA GLY A 36 -9.72 8.55 -5.19
C GLY A 36 -8.25 8.11 -5.22
N SER A 37 -7.36 8.78 -4.48
CA SER A 37 -5.91 8.54 -4.57
C SER A 37 -5.48 7.37 -3.67
N ILE A 38 -5.80 6.14 -4.10
CA ILE A 38 -5.47 4.91 -3.38
C ILE A 38 -4.43 4.11 -4.17
N ALA A 39 -3.30 3.75 -3.53
CA ALA A 39 -2.33 2.81 -4.08
C ALA A 39 -2.34 1.51 -3.27
N ILE A 40 -2.40 0.38 -3.97
CA ILE A 40 -2.38 -0.97 -3.38
C ILE A 40 -1.20 -1.72 -3.99
N GLY A 41 -0.39 -2.36 -3.15
CA GLY A 41 0.75 -3.12 -3.63
C GLY A 41 1.69 -3.55 -2.51
N PHE A 42 2.95 -3.75 -2.87
CA PHE A 42 3.97 -4.25 -1.97
C PHE A 42 5.00 -3.17 -1.65
N CYS A 43 5.63 -3.29 -0.49
CA CYS A 43 6.78 -2.49 -0.12
C CYS A 43 7.74 -3.28 0.77
N THR A 44 8.97 -2.79 0.88
CA THR A 44 9.93 -3.35 1.83
C THR A 44 9.72 -2.76 3.23
N LYS A 45 10.34 -3.37 4.25
CA LYS A 45 10.35 -2.82 5.63
C LYS A 45 10.94 -1.40 5.71
N LYS A 46 11.78 -1.00 4.76
CA LYS A 46 12.45 0.31 4.73
C LYS A 46 11.63 1.43 4.09
N ALA A 47 10.51 1.12 3.43
CA ALA A 47 9.68 2.12 2.78
C ALA A 47 9.09 3.12 3.80
N SER A 48 9.11 4.41 3.45
CA SER A 48 8.48 5.46 4.24
C SER A 48 6.96 5.30 4.23
N LEU A 49 6.32 5.48 5.38
CA LEU A 49 4.86 5.42 5.51
C LEU A 49 4.17 6.77 5.28
N ASN A 50 4.93 7.86 5.17
CA ASN A 50 4.40 9.20 4.90
C ASN A 50 4.42 9.54 3.40
N ARG A 51 4.28 8.52 2.56
CA ARG A 51 4.33 8.61 1.09
C ARG A 51 3.39 7.57 0.49
N MET A 52 2.96 7.82 -0.74
CA MET A 52 2.19 6.85 -1.53
C MET A 52 3.11 5.72 -2.01
N LEU A 53 2.58 4.50 -2.05
CA LEU A 53 3.30 3.34 -2.59
C LEU A 53 3.74 3.59 -4.04
N GLY A 54 4.98 3.19 -4.36
CA GLY A 54 5.55 3.32 -5.71
C GLY A 54 6.21 4.68 -6.02
N LYS A 55 6.33 5.58 -5.03
CA LYS A 55 7.04 6.87 -5.15
C LYS A 55 8.26 7.00 -4.24
#